data_AF-A0A816US09-F1
#
_entry.id   AF-A0A816US09-F1
#
_cell.length_a   1.000
_cell.length_b   1.000
_cell.length_c   1.000
_cell.angle_alpha   90.00
_cell.angle_beta   90.00
_cell.angle_gamma   90.00
#
_symmetry.space_group_name_H-M   'P 1'
#
loop_
_entity.id
_entity.type
_entity.pdbx_description
1 polymer ?
#
loop_
_entity_poly.entity_id
_entity_poly.type
_entity_poly.pdbx_seq_one_letter_code
_entity_poly.pdbx_strand_id
1 'polypeptide(L)'
;MYSRRELDDLEYRYYSEMKDGTRKVKISDSLFRCPFCYFHRKRDYNFDDLLRHAYNISGSSRTKDGARHLALERYMKKYLRPLERPSSDVSSLPTEVLTGSWITAGSSSSAAGEVNSSLVKSSSQRIAEAEPMSVSGEDDPVPSGEERQMFSPNSSLSNQDSTYPSKRACLTAGGKEGEEPVQQSGLSHGAPRYPQRRDTLAARNDGLMFVHPWKGILANISRIYNDKTGKFAGESGSKIREEFVSKGFNPHKVEPLWNGRVGFTGFAIVYFGKDWEAYRNATMFEKHFEVNQCGKRDYDYARDRGEELYGWIAKREDYYSRTVVGDHLRKQGDLVTVSGKEAEQQRRAFTLVSNLENTLETKSTNLEEIESKYKETSTELQRSMKEKDEMINAHNEKMSSMQQKARDYLASVKNEHEKAAQHLEAQRKEFEERERYLDKCQSLNKTERRKLQWQKQKNLMATEEQNKADEEMTRLAKQQQREKDELRERVKKLEKKLDDELARELEIERMRVGCR
;
A
#
# COMPACT_ATOMS: atom_id res chain seq x y z
N MET A 1 15.75 -39.66 -6.79
CA MET A 1 14.49 -39.02 -7.23
C MET A 1 14.10 -38.03 -6.16
N TYR A 2 13.74 -36.80 -6.52
CA TYR A 2 13.32 -35.80 -5.53
C TYR A 2 11.93 -36.15 -4.96
N SER A 3 11.75 -35.92 -3.66
CA SER A 3 10.45 -35.97 -3.02
C SER A 3 9.58 -34.81 -3.48
N ARG A 4 8.25 -34.97 -3.40
CA ARG A 4 7.30 -33.91 -3.76
C ARG A 4 7.54 -32.62 -2.96
N ARG A 5 7.83 -32.75 -1.66
CA ARG A 5 8.15 -31.60 -0.78
C ARG A 5 9.42 -30.87 -1.24
N GLU A 6 10.45 -31.60 -1.65
CA GLU A 6 11.71 -31.01 -2.12
C GLU A 6 11.53 -30.25 -3.44
N LEU A 7 10.63 -30.72 -4.30
CA LEU A 7 10.29 -30.04 -5.55
C LEU A 7 9.48 -28.78 -5.29
N ASP A 8 8.54 -28.82 -4.35
CA ASP A 8 7.76 -27.65 -3.93
C ASP A 8 8.67 -26.57 -3.31
N ASP A 9 9.63 -26.97 -2.47
CA ASP A 9 10.63 -26.07 -1.87
C ASP A 9 11.57 -25.46 -2.93
N LEU A 10 11.98 -26.26 -3.92
CA LEU A 10 12.79 -25.78 -5.04
C LEU A 10 12.02 -24.77 -5.89
N GLU A 11 10.76 -25.07 -6.22
CA GLU A 11 9.88 -24.18 -6.96
C GLU A 11 9.72 -22.84 -6.23
N TYR A 12 9.42 -22.87 -4.93
CA TYR A 12 9.27 -21.67 -4.11
C TYR A 12 10.55 -20.82 -4.06
N ARG A 13 11.71 -21.47 -3.91
CA ARG A 13 13.01 -20.79 -3.89
C ARG A 13 13.27 -20.05 -5.20
N TYR A 14 13.14 -20.73 -6.34
CA TYR A 14 13.37 -20.10 -7.65
C TYR A 14 12.34 -19.01 -7.96
N TYR A 15 11.08 -19.18 -7.54
CA TYR A 15 10.05 -18.16 -7.66
C TYR A 15 10.43 -16.89 -6.87
N SER A 16 10.95 -17.06 -5.66
CA SER A 16 11.41 -15.96 -4.81
C SER A 16 12.60 -15.22 -5.44
N GLU A 17 13.57 -15.94 -5.99
CA GLU A 17 14.74 -15.38 -6.71
C GLU A 17 14.37 -14.60 -7.99
N MET A 18 13.21 -14.87 -8.61
CA MET A 18 12.71 -14.05 -9.73
C MET A 18 11.96 -12.81 -9.23
N LYS A 19 11.31 -12.90 -8.06
CA LYS A 19 10.55 -11.82 -7.44
C LYS A 19 11.44 -10.74 -6.83
N ASP A 20 12.54 -11.13 -6.20
CA ASP A 20 13.52 -10.21 -5.62
C ASP A 20 14.48 -9.60 -6.65
N GLY A 21 14.41 -10.06 -7.91
CA GLY A 21 15.23 -9.56 -9.02
C GLY A 21 16.58 -10.25 -9.19
N THR A 22 16.93 -11.24 -8.35
CA THR A 22 18.16 -12.03 -8.44
C THR A 22 18.28 -12.72 -9.81
N ARG A 23 17.16 -13.16 -10.38
CA ARG A 23 17.06 -13.71 -11.74
C ARG A 23 16.19 -12.85 -12.64
N LYS A 24 16.80 -12.14 -13.59
CA LYS A 24 16.10 -11.28 -14.54
C LYS A 24 15.41 -12.11 -15.64
N VAL A 25 14.08 -12.00 -15.72
CA VAL A 25 13.24 -12.64 -16.76
C VAL A 25 12.85 -11.65 -17.86
N LYS A 26 12.58 -10.39 -17.50
CA LYS A 26 12.17 -9.32 -18.41
C LYS A 26 13.42 -8.59 -18.95
N ILE A 27 13.55 -8.49 -20.27
CA ILE A 27 14.64 -7.75 -20.93
C ILE A 27 14.09 -6.40 -21.43
N SER A 28 12.91 -6.40 -22.04
CA SER A 28 12.18 -5.20 -22.46
C SER A 28 10.68 -5.39 -22.22
N ASP A 29 9.85 -4.40 -22.53
CA ASP A 29 8.40 -4.47 -22.35
C ASP A 29 7.72 -5.61 -23.11
N SER A 30 8.34 -6.09 -24.19
CA SER A 30 7.80 -7.16 -25.05
C SER A 30 8.70 -8.40 -25.16
N LEU A 31 9.91 -8.37 -24.60
CA LEU A 31 10.88 -9.47 -24.71
C LEU A 31 11.31 -10.00 -23.34
N PHE A 32 11.27 -11.32 -23.23
CA PHE A 32 11.57 -12.09 -22.04
C PHE A 32 12.55 -13.22 -22.34
N ARG A 33 13.28 -13.68 -21.34
CA ARG A 33 14.26 -14.75 -21.48
C ARG A 33 14.16 -15.72 -20.31
N CYS A 34 14.25 -17.02 -20.63
CA CYS A 34 14.30 -18.06 -19.61
C CYS A 34 15.64 -17.99 -18.84
N PRO A 35 15.64 -17.79 -17.51
CA PRO A 35 16.86 -17.72 -16.71
C PRO A 35 17.43 -19.10 -16.36
N PHE A 36 16.89 -20.19 -16.92
CA PHE A 36 17.30 -21.57 -16.61
C PHE A 36 17.84 -22.33 -17.84
N CYS A 37 17.54 -21.89 -19.07
CA CYS A 37 17.99 -22.54 -20.29
C CYS A 37 19.22 -21.84 -20.90
N TYR A 38 20.42 -22.23 -20.46
CA TYR A 38 21.66 -21.59 -20.90
C TYR A 38 22.30 -22.19 -22.16
N PHE A 39 21.99 -23.44 -22.50
CA PHE A 39 22.85 -24.21 -23.41
C PHE A 39 22.52 -24.16 -24.90
N HIS A 40 21.29 -23.82 -25.32
CA HIS A 40 20.96 -23.85 -26.77
C HIS A 40 20.20 -22.68 -27.35
N ARG A 41 19.68 -21.74 -26.55
CA ARG A 41 18.85 -20.64 -27.08
C ARG A 41 18.92 -19.44 -26.15
N LYS A 42 19.87 -18.53 -26.36
CA LYS A 42 19.73 -17.10 -25.99
C LYS A 42 18.64 -16.46 -26.87
N ARG A 43 17.47 -17.10 -26.93
CA ARG A 43 16.32 -16.67 -27.70
C ARG A 43 15.53 -15.76 -26.81
N ASP A 44 15.21 -14.59 -27.33
CA ASP A 44 14.25 -13.70 -26.71
C ASP A 44 12.87 -14.16 -27.15
N TYR A 45 12.00 -14.31 -26.17
CA TYR A 45 10.64 -14.81 -26.31
C TYR A 45 9.68 -13.63 -26.09
N ASN A 46 8.53 -13.60 -26.77
CA ASN A 46 7.41 -12.79 -26.30
C ASN A 46 6.77 -13.46 -25.06
N PHE A 47 5.82 -12.79 -24.40
CA PHE A 47 5.19 -13.29 -23.19
C PHE A 47 4.58 -14.70 -23.38
N ASP A 48 3.78 -14.89 -24.44
CA ASP A 48 3.09 -16.16 -24.70
C ASP A 48 4.07 -17.29 -25.06
N ASP A 49 5.13 -16.98 -25.81
CA ASP A 49 6.15 -17.94 -26.21
C ASP A 49 6.99 -18.40 -25.03
N LEU A 50 7.35 -17.48 -24.11
CA LEU A 50 8.09 -17.86 -22.91
C LEU A 50 7.19 -18.65 -21.95
N LEU A 51 5.92 -18.28 -21.82
CA LEU A 51 4.97 -18.99 -20.99
C LEU A 51 4.75 -20.42 -21.51
N ARG A 52 4.61 -20.59 -22.82
CA ARG A 52 4.52 -21.90 -23.48
C ARG A 52 5.81 -22.70 -23.33
N HIS A 53 6.97 -22.05 -23.43
CA HIS A 53 8.27 -22.68 -23.16
C HIS A 53 8.37 -23.21 -21.72
N ALA A 54 7.98 -22.39 -20.75
CA ALA A 54 7.96 -22.77 -19.33
C ALA A 54 7.01 -23.94 -19.08
N TYR A 55 5.78 -23.87 -19.62
CA TYR A 55 4.76 -24.91 -19.48
C TYR A 55 5.19 -26.27 -20.08
N ASN A 56 5.79 -26.24 -21.27
CA ASN A 56 6.24 -27.46 -21.94
C ASN A 56 7.36 -28.18 -21.18
N ILE A 57 8.15 -27.44 -20.37
CA ILE A 57 9.23 -28.01 -19.56
C ILE A 57 8.73 -28.37 -18.15
N SER A 58 7.80 -27.58 -17.58
CA SER A 58 7.18 -27.83 -16.28
C SER A 58 6.33 -29.12 -16.26
N GLY A 59 5.76 -29.51 -17.41
CA GLY A 59 5.04 -30.78 -17.59
C GLY A 59 5.85 -32.04 -17.24
N SER A 60 7.18 -31.96 -17.19
CA SER A 60 8.06 -33.02 -16.66
C SER A 60 8.30 -32.83 -15.15
N SER A 61 7.21 -32.95 -14.37
CA SER A 61 7.14 -32.57 -12.94
C SER A 61 8.13 -33.27 -11.99
N ARG A 62 8.82 -34.35 -12.41
CA ARG A 62 9.70 -35.14 -11.52
C ARG A 62 11.18 -34.75 -11.55
N THR A 63 11.52 -33.62 -12.17
CA THR A 63 12.92 -33.17 -12.32
C THR A 63 13.14 -31.78 -11.73
N LYS A 64 14.40 -31.50 -11.35
CA LYS A 64 14.83 -30.16 -10.87
C LYS A 64 14.54 -29.07 -11.92
N ASP A 65 14.66 -29.40 -13.21
CA ASP A 65 14.34 -28.48 -14.30
C ASP A 65 12.84 -28.24 -14.46
N GLY A 66 12.00 -29.24 -14.17
CA GLY A 66 10.55 -29.07 -14.07
C GLY A 66 10.15 -28.03 -13.01
N ALA A 67 10.71 -28.15 -11.79
CA ALA A 67 10.44 -27.20 -10.70
C ALA A 67 10.89 -25.75 -11.03
N ARG A 68 12.04 -25.59 -11.70
CA ARG A 68 12.52 -24.28 -12.17
C ARG A 68 11.56 -23.63 -13.16
N HIS A 69 11.06 -24.38 -14.13
CA HIS A 69 10.17 -23.85 -15.15
C HIS A 69 8.74 -23.66 -14.65
N LEU A 70 8.30 -24.46 -13.67
CA LEU A 70 7.05 -24.23 -12.95
C LEU A 70 7.08 -22.93 -12.14
N ALA A 71 8.21 -22.65 -11.46
CA ALA A 71 8.44 -21.38 -10.79
C ALA A 71 8.39 -20.20 -11.78
N LEU A 72 9.02 -20.33 -12.95
CA LEU A 72 9.01 -19.33 -14.02
C LEU A 72 7.59 -19.07 -14.51
N GLU A 73 6.82 -20.13 -14.77
CA GLU A 73 5.43 -20.05 -15.22
C GLU A 73 4.56 -19.29 -14.20
N ARG A 74 4.67 -19.62 -12.91
CA ARG A 74 3.94 -18.93 -11.84
C ARG A 74 4.33 -17.46 -11.71
N TYR A 75 5.62 -17.16 -11.82
CA TYR A 75 6.12 -15.79 -11.78
C TYR A 75 5.55 -14.97 -12.95
N MET A 76 5.61 -15.51 -14.17
CA MET A 76 5.09 -14.86 -15.37
C MET A 76 3.58 -14.59 -15.30
N LYS A 77 2.78 -15.59 -14.89
CA LYS A 77 1.33 -15.45 -14.77
C LYS A 77 0.92 -14.37 -13.75
N LYS A 78 1.71 -14.18 -12.69
CA LYS A 78 1.36 -13.27 -11.59
C LYS A 78 1.86 -11.84 -11.78
N TYR A 79 3.09 -11.66 -12.27
CA TYR A 79 3.74 -10.34 -12.28
C TYR A 79 4.00 -9.78 -13.68
N LEU A 80 4.00 -10.63 -14.72
CA LEU A 80 4.36 -10.21 -16.08
C LEU A 80 3.19 -10.32 -17.06
N ARG A 81 2.02 -10.81 -16.61
CA ARG A 81 0.81 -10.86 -17.44
C ARG A 81 0.49 -9.42 -17.88
N PRO A 82 0.44 -9.13 -19.18
CA PRO A 82 -0.04 -7.85 -19.66
C PRO A 82 -1.44 -7.63 -19.07
N LEU A 83 -1.64 -6.56 -18.31
CA LEU A 83 -2.98 -6.18 -17.87
C LEU A 83 -3.81 -5.97 -19.14
N GLU A 84 -4.76 -6.87 -19.40
CA GLU A 84 -5.88 -6.57 -20.28
C GLU A 84 -6.55 -5.32 -19.68
N ARG A 85 -6.41 -4.17 -20.36
CA ARG A 85 -7.29 -3.04 -20.11
C ARG A 85 -8.72 -3.55 -20.32
N PRO A 86 -9.67 -3.27 -19.41
CA PRO A 86 -11.06 -3.59 -19.67
C PRO A 86 -11.45 -2.86 -20.95
N SER A 87 -11.74 -3.64 -22.00
CA SER A 87 -12.37 -3.15 -23.21
C SER A 87 -13.72 -2.56 -22.81
N SER A 88 -13.88 -1.26 -23.02
CA SER A 88 -15.15 -0.56 -22.97
C SER A 88 -16.02 -1.08 -24.11
N ASP A 89 -16.77 -2.15 -23.86
CA ASP A 89 -17.95 -2.53 -24.65
C ASP A 89 -18.91 -3.30 -23.74
N VAL A 90 -19.77 -2.55 -23.07
CA VAL A 90 -20.99 -3.09 -22.46
C VAL A 90 -22.14 -2.64 -23.33
N SER A 91 -22.55 -3.50 -24.25
CA SER A 91 -23.94 -3.53 -24.67
C SER A 91 -24.32 -4.96 -25.04
N SER A 92 -25.40 -5.40 -24.39
CA SER A 92 -26.24 -6.57 -24.71
C SER A 92 -25.86 -7.88 -24.02
N LEU A 93 -26.50 -8.16 -22.88
CA LEU A 93 -27.25 -9.41 -22.76
C LEU A 93 -28.51 -9.23 -21.87
N PRO A 94 -29.64 -9.89 -22.20
CA PRO A 94 -30.93 -9.67 -21.56
C PRO A 94 -31.09 -10.40 -20.23
N THR A 95 -32.02 -9.86 -19.44
CA THR A 95 -32.57 -10.33 -18.17
C THR A 95 -32.84 -11.84 -18.13
N GLU A 96 -32.31 -12.51 -17.10
CA GLU A 96 -32.66 -13.88 -16.75
C GLU A 96 -34.09 -13.99 -16.19
N VAL A 97 -34.81 -15.02 -16.62
CA VAL A 97 -35.96 -15.58 -15.90
C VAL A 97 -35.70 -17.07 -15.69
N LEU A 98 -35.72 -17.45 -14.42
CA LEU A 98 -35.60 -18.81 -13.88
C LEU A 98 -36.78 -19.69 -14.27
N THR A 99 -36.51 -20.82 -14.93
CA THR A 99 -37.26 -22.09 -14.74
C THR A 99 -36.35 -23.28 -15.07
N GLY A 100 -36.23 -24.22 -14.14
CA GLY A 100 -35.38 -25.40 -14.28
C GLY A 100 -36.00 -26.56 -15.06
N SER A 101 -35.17 -27.51 -15.52
CA SER A 101 -35.22 -28.94 -15.15
C SER A 101 -34.46 -29.84 -16.15
N TRP A 102 -33.43 -30.54 -15.64
CA TRP A 102 -33.04 -31.96 -15.82
C TRP A 102 -32.94 -32.67 -17.22
N ILE A 103 -31.75 -33.28 -17.38
CA ILE A 103 -31.29 -34.55 -18.03
C ILE A 103 -30.96 -34.68 -19.56
N THR A 104 -29.72 -35.18 -19.75
CA THR A 104 -29.20 -36.23 -20.68
C THR A 104 -28.66 -35.92 -22.08
N ALA A 105 -27.38 -36.33 -22.24
CA ALA A 105 -26.73 -37.02 -23.37
C ALA A 105 -26.41 -36.29 -24.68
N GLY A 106 -25.20 -36.55 -25.20
CA GLY A 106 -24.97 -36.67 -26.64
C GLY A 106 -23.80 -35.88 -27.25
N SER A 107 -22.64 -36.52 -27.26
CA SER A 107 -21.48 -36.48 -28.19
C SER A 107 -21.44 -35.54 -29.43
N SER A 108 -20.19 -35.08 -29.72
CA SER A 108 -19.52 -34.94 -31.05
C SER A 108 -20.12 -33.96 -32.08
N SER A 109 -19.41 -33.22 -32.93
CA SER A 109 -18.03 -33.17 -33.42
C SER A 109 -17.86 -31.95 -34.36
N SER A 110 -16.61 -31.52 -34.59
CA SER A 110 -16.04 -30.97 -35.85
C SER A 110 -16.71 -29.79 -36.58
N ALA A 111 -15.96 -28.72 -36.86
CA ALA A 111 -15.28 -28.50 -38.15
C ALA A 111 -14.80 -27.03 -38.30
N ALA A 112 -13.83 -26.86 -39.18
CA ALA A 112 -12.98 -25.70 -39.41
C ALA A 112 -13.66 -24.51 -40.11
N GLY A 113 -13.01 -23.34 -40.02
CA GLY A 113 -13.30 -22.17 -40.84
C GLY A 113 -12.33 -21.02 -40.54
N GLU A 114 -11.26 -20.93 -41.33
CA GLU A 114 -10.35 -19.79 -41.41
C GLU A 114 -11.08 -18.51 -41.86
N VAL A 115 -10.57 -17.33 -41.52
CA VAL A 115 -10.17 -16.26 -42.45
C VAL A 115 -9.66 -15.02 -41.69
N ASN A 116 -8.55 -14.50 -42.21
CA ASN A 116 -7.75 -13.36 -41.79
C ASN A 116 -8.48 -11.99 -41.80
N SER A 117 -8.03 -11.05 -40.96
CA SER A 117 -7.71 -9.68 -41.40
C SER A 117 -6.97 -8.87 -40.32
N SER A 118 -5.71 -8.55 -40.64
CA SER A 118 -4.93 -7.33 -40.37
C SER A 118 -5.38 -6.33 -39.29
N LEU A 119 -4.49 -6.08 -38.31
CA LEU A 119 -4.52 -4.90 -37.45
C LEU A 119 -3.21 -4.10 -37.55
N VAL A 120 -3.37 -2.79 -37.78
CA VAL A 120 -2.30 -1.80 -37.95
C VAL A 120 -1.93 -1.17 -36.60
N LYS A 121 -0.63 -0.93 -36.47
CA LYS A 121 0.14 -0.28 -35.40
C LYS A 121 -0.41 1.08 -34.92
N SER A 122 -0.27 1.35 -33.63
CA SER A 122 0.63 2.39 -33.05
C SER A 122 0.26 2.61 -31.57
N SER A 123 1.18 2.41 -30.62
CA SER A 123 2.31 3.28 -30.21
C SER A 123 1.89 4.42 -29.28
N SER A 124 2.17 4.27 -27.98
CA SER A 124 2.80 5.26 -27.09
C SER A 124 2.71 4.76 -25.63
N GLN A 125 3.83 4.40 -24.98
CA GLN A 125 4.84 5.30 -24.37
C GLN A 125 4.36 5.89 -23.05
N ARG A 126 5.00 5.49 -21.93
CA ARG A 126 5.54 6.40 -20.89
C ARG A 126 6.09 5.71 -19.62
N ILE A 127 7.21 6.29 -19.14
CA ILE A 127 7.57 6.59 -17.74
C ILE A 127 8.02 5.39 -16.89
N ALA A 128 9.33 5.19 -16.71
CA ALA A 128 10.24 5.82 -15.74
C ALA A 128 10.11 5.23 -14.32
N GLU A 129 11.14 4.47 -13.95
CA GLU A 129 11.38 3.83 -12.66
C GLU A 129 11.89 4.86 -11.64
N ALA A 130 11.56 4.63 -10.37
CA ALA A 130 12.39 5.03 -9.23
C ALA A 130 12.32 3.93 -8.15
N GLU A 131 13.50 3.48 -7.74
CA GLU A 131 13.78 2.36 -6.83
C GLU A 131 13.34 2.60 -5.37
N PRO A 132 13.12 1.53 -4.58
CA PRO A 132 13.18 1.62 -3.13
C PRO A 132 14.42 0.96 -2.51
N MET A 133 14.76 1.55 -1.37
CA MET A 133 15.87 1.36 -0.45
C MET A 133 16.00 -0.04 0.17
N SER A 134 17.24 -0.34 0.53
CA SER A 134 17.77 -1.51 1.21
C SER A 134 17.36 -1.59 2.70
N VAL A 135 16.96 -2.78 3.17
CA VAL A 135 17.06 -3.20 4.57
C VAL A 135 17.30 -4.72 4.64
N SER A 136 18.38 -5.09 5.30
CA SER A 136 18.64 -6.36 6.00
C SER A 136 19.40 -5.93 7.27
N GLY A 137 18.98 -6.20 8.51
CA GLY A 137 18.32 -7.39 9.03
C GLY A 137 19.39 -8.43 9.34
N GLU A 138 19.56 -8.81 10.61
CA GLU A 138 19.87 -10.18 11.03
C GLU A 138 19.81 -10.37 12.55
N ASP A 139 19.18 -11.49 12.92
CA ASP A 139 18.98 -12.09 14.23
C ASP A 139 20.18 -12.97 14.63
N ASP A 140 20.37 -13.21 15.93
CA ASP A 140 20.38 -14.55 16.59
C ASP A 140 21.12 -14.57 17.95
N PRO A 141 20.82 -15.55 18.85
CA PRO A 141 20.95 -15.36 20.30
C PRO A 141 21.85 -16.37 21.06
N VAL A 142 21.87 -16.20 22.41
CA VAL A 142 22.13 -17.18 23.51
C VAL A 142 23.60 -17.26 24.04
N PRO A 143 23.91 -17.48 25.35
CA PRO A 143 23.52 -16.77 26.59
C PRO A 143 24.69 -16.67 27.64
N SER A 144 24.36 -16.39 28.92
CA SER A 144 25.19 -16.30 30.16
C SER A 144 25.74 -14.89 30.42
N GLY A 145 25.69 -14.31 31.61
CA GLY A 145 25.20 -14.66 32.95
C GLY A 145 25.65 -13.51 33.87
N GLU A 146 24.92 -13.30 34.98
CA GLU A 146 25.24 -12.33 36.06
C GLU A 146 25.15 -10.83 35.71
N GLU A 147 24.84 -9.89 36.59
CA GLU A 147 23.97 -9.80 37.75
C GLU A 147 23.88 -8.27 38.01
N ARG A 148 22.70 -7.79 38.41
CA ARG A 148 22.46 -6.58 39.23
C ARG A 148 22.60 -5.14 38.69
N GLN A 149 21.46 -4.46 38.95
CA GLN A 149 21.20 -3.10 39.44
C GLN A 149 20.68 -2.10 38.39
N MET A 150 19.35 -1.91 38.34
CA MET A 150 18.55 -0.96 39.16
C MET A 150 19.00 0.49 38.96
N PHE A 151 18.20 1.29 38.25
CA PHE A 151 17.51 2.47 38.78
C PHE A 151 16.50 2.99 37.74
N SER A 152 15.22 3.03 38.12
CA SER A 152 14.20 3.88 37.51
C SER A 152 14.15 5.24 38.25
N PRO A 153 13.19 6.12 37.96
CA PRO A 153 13.21 7.14 36.92
C PRO A 153 13.20 8.54 37.56
N ASN A 154 13.30 9.62 36.78
CA ASN A 154 12.67 10.89 37.18
C ASN A 154 12.40 11.82 35.98
N SER A 155 11.15 12.26 35.95
CA SER A 155 10.61 13.44 35.30
C SER A 155 11.22 14.74 35.85
N SER A 156 11.41 15.76 35.01
CA SER A 156 10.98 17.18 35.21
C SER A 156 11.66 18.13 34.21
N LEU A 157 10.82 18.82 33.42
CA LEU A 157 10.83 20.26 33.12
C LEU A 157 12.16 21.05 33.06
N SER A 158 12.42 21.72 31.94
CA SER A 158 12.60 23.18 31.90
C SER A 158 12.68 23.74 30.46
N ASN A 159 12.19 24.97 30.35
CA ASN A 159 11.88 25.77 29.17
C ASN A 159 13.10 26.28 28.38
N GLN A 160 12.88 26.67 27.12
CA GLN A 160 13.21 28.03 26.66
C GLN A 160 12.46 28.42 25.37
N ASP A 161 11.87 29.62 25.44
CA ASP A 161 11.09 30.35 24.44
C ASP A 161 11.93 30.96 23.30
N SER A 162 11.29 31.20 22.14
CA SER A 162 11.44 32.48 21.43
C SER A 162 10.26 32.73 20.48
N THR A 163 9.47 33.75 20.82
CA THR A 163 8.24 34.22 20.19
C THR A 163 8.51 35.28 19.09
N TYR A 164 7.78 35.20 17.96
CA TYR A 164 7.57 36.30 17.00
C TYR A 164 6.30 37.10 17.40
N PRO A 165 6.27 38.45 17.25
CA PRO A 165 5.04 39.20 17.48
C PRO A 165 4.30 39.50 16.17
N SER A 166 3.01 39.18 16.14
CA SER A 166 2.02 39.71 15.20
C SER A 166 1.13 40.69 15.97
N LYS A 167 0.97 41.92 15.47
CA LYS A 167 0.08 42.93 16.06
C LYS A 167 -1.04 43.27 15.09
N ARG A 168 -2.27 43.11 15.55
CA ARG A 168 -3.48 43.74 15.03
C ARG A 168 -4.17 44.44 16.19
N ALA A 169 -4.65 45.66 15.97
CA ALA A 169 -5.65 46.29 16.83
C ALA A 169 -6.53 47.21 15.96
N CYS A 170 -7.84 47.06 16.11
CA CYS A 170 -8.90 47.96 15.64
C CYS A 170 -9.53 48.63 16.86
N LEU A 171 -9.99 49.89 16.75
CA LEU A 171 -11.13 50.51 17.47
C LEU A 171 -11.49 51.85 16.76
N THR A 172 -12.68 51.97 16.10
CA THR A 172 -13.88 52.82 16.41
C THR A 172 -13.69 54.36 16.31
N ALA A 173 -14.59 55.27 15.84
CA ALA A 173 -16.03 55.29 15.48
C ALA A 173 -16.43 56.62 14.74
N GLY A 174 -17.60 56.62 14.07
CA GLY A 174 -18.50 57.78 13.78
C GLY A 174 -18.25 58.58 12.48
N GLY A 175 -19.22 59.01 11.64
CA GLY A 175 -20.68 58.86 11.57
C GLY A 175 -21.25 59.62 10.33
N LYS A 176 -22.31 59.06 9.74
CA LYS A 176 -23.48 59.62 9.00
C LYS A 176 -23.40 60.56 7.75
N GLU A 177 -24.22 60.13 6.78
CA GLU A 177 -25.18 60.85 5.88
C GLU A 177 -24.73 61.38 4.49
N GLY A 178 -25.54 61.05 3.46
CA GLY A 178 -25.62 61.76 2.16
C GLY A 178 -25.79 60.85 0.92
N GLU A 179 -26.90 61.02 0.19
CA GLU A 179 -27.36 60.25 -0.99
C GLU A 179 -26.63 60.55 -2.33
N GLU A 180 -26.73 59.58 -3.26
CA GLU A 180 -26.56 59.49 -4.75
C GLU A 180 -26.39 60.74 -5.68
N PRO A 181 -26.10 60.59 -7.01
CA PRO A 181 -25.05 59.83 -7.73
C PRO A 181 -24.35 60.68 -8.85
N VAL A 182 -23.48 60.04 -9.66
CA VAL A 182 -23.02 60.41 -11.05
C VAL A 182 -21.60 60.99 -11.26
N GLN A 183 -20.94 60.39 -12.27
CA GLN A 183 -19.87 60.86 -13.18
C GLN A 183 -18.37 60.53 -12.93
N GLN A 184 -17.89 59.59 -13.76
CA GLN A 184 -16.67 59.60 -14.58
C GLN A 184 -15.40 60.33 -14.09
N SER A 185 -14.36 59.55 -13.80
CA SER A 185 -12.92 59.76 -14.10
C SER A 185 -12.19 58.51 -13.55
N GLY A 186 -11.37 57.71 -14.26
CA GLY A 186 -10.36 58.04 -15.25
C GLY A 186 -9.05 58.37 -14.52
N LEU A 187 -8.07 57.43 -14.50
CA LEU A 187 -6.59 57.54 -14.28
C LEU A 187 -6.09 56.18 -13.75
N SER A 188 -5.38 55.31 -14.48
CA SER A 188 -4.03 55.42 -15.07
C SER A 188 -2.93 55.70 -14.03
N HIS A 189 -2.23 54.66 -13.60
CA HIS A 189 -0.92 54.78 -12.94
C HIS A 189 0.18 54.62 -13.98
N GLY A 190 0.99 55.67 -14.10
CA GLY A 190 2.00 55.86 -15.14
C GLY A 190 3.38 55.33 -14.79
N ALA A 191 4.08 54.86 -15.82
CA ALA A 191 5.52 54.69 -15.88
C ALA A 191 6.24 56.06 -15.92
N PRO A 192 7.51 56.16 -15.47
CA PRO A 192 8.20 57.44 -15.32
C PRO A 192 8.53 58.08 -16.68
N ARG A 193 8.14 59.34 -16.86
CA ARG A 193 8.50 60.15 -18.03
C ARG A 193 9.85 60.82 -17.79
N TYR A 194 10.76 60.64 -18.74
CA TYR A 194 11.93 61.52 -18.90
C TYR A 194 11.49 62.86 -19.54
N PRO A 195 12.21 63.98 -19.30
CA PRO A 195 11.77 65.30 -19.73
C PRO A 195 11.94 65.46 -21.25
N GLN A 196 10.84 65.64 -21.97
CA GLN A 196 10.85 66.01 -23.38
C GLN A 196 11.16 67.51 -23.51
N ARG A 197 12.37 67.82 -23.98
CA ARG A 197 12.71 69.17 -24.43
C ARG A 197 11.96 69.43 -25.74
N ARG A 198 11.03 70.38 -25.72
CA ARG A 198 10.43 70.95 -26.93
C ARG A 198 11.47 71.82 -27.59
N ASP A 199 11.82 71.52 -28.83
CA ASP A 199 12.25 72.53 -29.78
C ASP A 199 11.50 72.29 -31.10
N THR A 200 11.03 73.40 -31.62
CA THR A 200 10.15 73.66 -32.75
C THR A 200 10.70 73.08 -34.06
N LEU A 201 9.82 72.51 -34.89
CA LEU A 201 9.66 72.75 -36.33
C LEU A 201 8.78 71.65 -36.93
N ALA A 202 7.48 71.97 -37.06
CA ALA A 202 6.53 71.15 -37.79
C ALA A 202 6.85 71.22 -39.30
N ALA A 203 7.52 70.19 -39.81
CA ALA A 203 7.65 69.95 -41.24
C ALA A 203 7.41 68.46 -41.49
N ARG A 204 6.24 68.15 -42.09
CA ARG A 204 5.86 66.90 -42.76
C ARG A 204 6.17 65.60 -41.99
N ASN A 205 5.12 64.87 -41.62
CA ASN A 205 5.14 63.62 -40.85
C ASN A 205 5.73 62.41 -41.63
N ASP A 206 6.90 62.61 -42.22
CA ASP A 206 7.74 61.61 -42.87
C ASP A 206 8.86 61.32 -41.87
N GLY A 207 8.51 60.65 -40.75
CA GLY A 207 9.41 60.44 -39.61
C GLY A 207 10.83 60.06 -40.04
N LEU A 208 11.84 60.64 -39.37
CA LEU A 208 13.26 60.44 -39.67
C LEU A 208 13.56 58.96 -39.98
N MET A 209 13.88 58.70 -41.25
CA MET A 209 14.19 57.35 -41.73
C MET A 209 15.69 57.16 -41.76
N PHE A 210 16.10 56.02 -41.24
CA PHE A 210 17.48 55.58 -41.16
C PHE A 210 17.64 54.32 -42.00
N VAL A 211 18.85 54.05 -42.46
CA VAL A 211 19.16 52.79 -43.14
C VAL A 211 19.30 51.67 -42.11
N HIS A 212 18.58 50.57 -42.30
CA HIS A 212 18.68 49.32 -41.53
C HIS A 212 19.30 48.21 -42.39
N PRO A 213 20.28 47.43 -41.89
CA PRO A 213 20.96 47.55 -40.58
C PRO A 213 21.61 48.92 -40.38
N TRP A 214 21.75 49.36 -39.13
CA TRP A 214 22.23 50.70 -38.79
C TRP A 214 23.66 50.92 -39.30
N LYS A 215 23.83 52.01 -40.08
CA LYS A 215 25.08 52.36 -40.74
C LYS A 215 25.46 53.82 -40.50
N GLY A 216 26.74 54.07 -40.30
CA GLY A 216 27.36 55.38 -40.36
C GLY A 216 28.05 55.61 -41.69
N ILE A 217 28.20 56.87 -42.06
CA ILE A 217 28.98 57.33 -43.20
C ILE A 217 30.16 58.09 -42.63
N LEU A 218 31.35 57.75 -43.10
CA LEU A 218 32.59 58.46 -42.80
C LEU A 218 33.10 59.08 -44.09
N ALA A 219 33.43 60.36 -44.03
CA ALA A 219 33.86 61.18 -45.16
C ALA A 219 35.19 61.87 -44.85
N ASN A 220 35.80 62.42 -45.90
CA ASN A 220 37.10 63.08 -45.86
C ASN A 220 38.27 62.18 -45.43
N ILE A 221 38.21 60.89 -45.74
CA ILE A 221 39.32 59.97 -45.45
C ILE A 221 40.48 60.26 -46.41
N SER A 222 41.67 60.45 -45.85
CA SER A 222 42.90 60.77 -46.58
C SER A 222 43.15 59.82 -47.75
N ARG A 223 43.54 60.40 -48.90
CA ARG A 223 43.76 59.69 -50.16
C ARG A 223 45.17 59.95 -50.65
N ILE A 224 45.87 58.90 -51.00
CA ILE A 224 47.22 58.98 -51.56
C ILE A 224 47.12 58.62 -53.04
N TYR A 225 47.53 59.53 -53.92
CA TYR A 225 47.57 59.27 -55.35
C TYR A 225 48.73 58.33 -55.67
N ASN A 226 48.47 57.27 -56.43
CA ASN A 226 49.49 56.33 -56.85
C ASN A 226 49.78 56.51 -58.34
N ASP A 227 50.91 57.16 -58.64
CA ASP A 227 51.37 57.46 -60.00
C ASP A 227 51.48 56.23 -60.90
N LYS A 228 51.72 55.03 -60.32
CA LYS A 228 51.87 53.78 -61.07
C LYS A 228 50.54 53.19 -61.53
N THR A 229 49.47 53.37 -60.75
CA THR A 229 48.15 52.80 -61.04
C THR A 229 47.14 53.84 -61.54
N GLY A 230 47.49 55.13 -61.46
CA GLY A 230 46.63 56.25 -61.80
C GLY A 230 45.41 56.38 -60.89
N LYS A 231 45.40 55.70 -59.73
CA LYS A 231 44.25 55.58 -58.83
C LYS A 231 44.61 56.04 -57.42
N PHE A 232 43.60 56.52 -56.70
CA PHE A 232 43.74 56.85 -55.29
C PHE A 232 43.71 55.59 -54.42
N ALA A 233 44.66 55.49 -53.49
CA ALA A 233 44.65 54.53 -52.39
C ALA A 233 44.23 55.24 -51.09
N GLY A 234 43.72 54.48 -50.12
CA GLY A 234 43.30 54.98 -48.82
C GLY A 234 43.72 54.07 -47.68
N GLU A 235 43.56 54.55 -46.46
CA GLU A 235 43.79 53.74 -45.27
C GLU A 235 42.85 52.53 -45.22
N SER A 236 43.32 51.44 -44.63
CA SER A 236 42.51 50.24 -44.40
C SER A 236 41.41 50.55 -43.39
N GLY A 237 40.17 50.15 -43.70
CA GLY A 237 39.03 50.31 -42.79
C GLY A 237 39.23 49.65 -41.42
N SER A 238 40.07 48.61 -41.33
CA SER A 238 40.36 47.94 -40.05
C SER A 238 41.02 48.86 -39.02
N LYS A 239 41.92 49.75 -39.47
CA LYS A 239 42.61 50.71 -38.59
C LYS A 239 41.61 51.72 -38.00
N ILE A 240 40.75 52.28 -38.85
CA ILE A 240 39.68 53.20 -38.45
C ILE A 240 38.68 52.50 -37.50
N ARG A 241 38.37 51.23 -37.77
CA ARG A 241 37.51 50.42 -36.91
C ARG A 241 38.07 50.32 -35.49
N GLU A 242 39.35 50.02 -35.34
CA GLU A 242 40.01 49.86 -34.04
C GLU A 242 40.05 51.17 -33.24
N GLU A 243 40.24 52.29 -33.91
CA GLU A 243 40.12 53.62 -33.29
C GLU A 243 38.70 53.87 -32.77
N PHE A 244 37.67 53.56 -33.57
CA PHE A 244 36.28 53.74 -33.17
C PHE A 244 35.82 52.77 -32.08
N VAL A 245 36.41 51.57 -32.01
CA VAL A 245 36.23 50.66 -30.87
C VAL A 245 36.82 51.29 -29.62
N SER A 246 38.03 51.87 -29.70
CA SER A 246 38.68 52.54 -28.57
C SER A 246 37.90 53.76 -28.07
N LYS A 247 37.17 54.43 -28.96
CA LYS A 247 36.23 55.53 -28.64
C LYS A 247 34.87 55.05 -28.12
N GLY A 248 34.64 53.73 -28.02
CA GLY A 248 33.43 53.14 -27.47
C GLY A 248 32.25 53.04 -28.45
N PHE A 249 32.44 53.33 -29.74
CA PHE A 249 31.37 53.21 -30.75
C PHE A 249 31.15 51.76 -31.20
N ASN A 250 32.10 50.87 -30.98
CA ASN A 250 32.02 49.44 -31.28
C ASN A 250 31.43 49.09 -32.66
N PRO A 251 31.93 49.65 -33.77
CA PRO A 251 31.47 49.27 -35.10
C PRO A 251 31.90 47.85 -35.45
N HIS A 252 30.99 47.08 -36.05
CA HIS A 252 31.27 45.72 -36.53
C HIS A 252 32.26 45.71 -37.71
N LYS A 253 32.16 46.70 -38.60
CA LYS A 253 33.01 46.80 -39.80
C LYS A 253 33.10 48.25 -40.26
N VAL A 254 34.24 48.65 -40.83
CA VAL A 254 34.37 49.89 -41.60
C VAL A 254 34.80 49.50 -43.01
N GLU A 255 34.02 49.87 -44.01
CA GLU A 255 34.23 49.48 -45.41
C GLU A 255 34.53 50.72 -46.26
N PRO A 256 35.79 50.90 -46.67
CA PRO A 256 36.17 51.93 -47.63
C PRO A 256 35.44 51.73 -48.96
N LEU A 257 34.89 52.81 -49.53
CA LEU A 257 34.17 52.77 -50.80
C LEU A 257 35.12 53.03 -51.98
N TRP A 258 35.02 52.17 -52.99
CA TRP A 258 35.88 52.17 -54.18
C TRP A 258 35.08 52.45 -55.45
N ASN A 259 35.66 53.25 -56.34
CA ASN A 259 35.16 53.49 -57.69
C ASN A 259 36.16 52.92 -58.70
N GLY A 260 35.70 52.11 -59.65
CA GLY A 260 36.57 51.49 -60.66
C GLY A 260 37.39 52.49 -61.49
N ARG A 261 36.90 53.72 -61.68
CA ARG A 261 37.58 54.78 -62.44
C ARG A 261 38.60 55.58 -61.62
N VAL A 262 38.25 55.94 -60.38
CA VAL A 262 39.04 56.89 -59.55
C VAL A 262 39.87 56.17 -58.48
N GLY A 263 39.55 54.92 -58.15
CA GLY A 263 40.10 54.22 -56.99
C GLY A 263 39.30 54.57 -55.73
N PHE A 264 40.00 54.77 -54.61
CA PHE A 264 39.39 55.07 -53.32
C PHE A 264 38.64 56.41 -53.34
N THR A 265 37.39 56.40 -52.90
CA THR A 265 36.48 57.56 -53.01
C THR A 265 36.59 58.53 -51.85
N GLY A 266 37.40 58.25 -50.82
CA GLY A 266 37.50 59.08 -49.60
C GLY A 266 36.31 58.92 -48.66
N PHE A 267 35.40 57.98 -48.94
CA PHE A 267 34.27 57.63 -48.10
C PHE A 267 34.40 56.20 -47.58
N ALA A 268 33.88 55.94 -46.40
CA ALA A 268 33.70 54.59 -45.88
C ALA A 268 32.32 54.45 -45.21
N ILE A 269 31.80 53.23 -45.22
CA ILE A 269 30.57 52.86 -44.51
C ILE A 269 30.94 52.16 -43.20
N VAL A 270 30.43 52.68 -42.10
CA VAL A 270 30.58 52.10 -40.76
C VAL A 270 29.35 51.25 -40.47
N TYR A 271 29.52 49.96 -40.16
CA TYR A 271 28.43 49.03 -39.87
C TYR A 271 28.31 48.84 -38.37
N PHE A 272 27.10 49.05 -37.83
CA PHE A 272 26.83 48.85 -36.40
C PHE A 272 26.00 47.59 -36.13
N GLY A 273 25.14 47.15 -37.07
CA GLY A 273 24.33 45.94 -36.91
C GLY A 273 22.83 46.21 -36.90
N LYS A 274 22.02 45.22 -36.49
CA LYS A 274 20.55 45.28 -36.58
C LYS A 274 19.86 45.64 -35.27
N ASP A 275 20.54 45.46 -34.15
CA ASP A 275 19.96 45.52 -32.81
C ASP A 275 19.84 46.96 -32.29
N TRP A 276 19.14 47.14 -31.17
CA TRP A 276 19.01 48.45 -30.54
C TRP A 276 20.31 48.96 -29.93
N GLU A 277 21.18 48.05 -29.51
CA GLU A 277 22.54 48.36 -29.10
C GLU A 277 23.35 48.99 -30.26
N ALA A 278 23.21 48.41 -31.45
CA ALA A 278 23.81 48.95 -32.67
C ALA A 278 23.25 50.33 -33.05
N TYR A 279 21.94 50.56 -32.83
CA TYR A 279 21.35 51.89 -33.01
C TYR A 279 21.93 52.92 -32.03
N ARG A 280 22.08 52.55 -30.75
CA ARG A 280 22.71 53.39 -29.72
C ARG A 280 24.14 53.75 -30.10
N ASN A 281 24.92 52.75 -30.51
CA ASN A 281 26.30 52.91 -30.95
C ASN A 281 26.42 53.82 -32.19
N ALA A 282 25.53 53.65 -33.18
CA ALA A 282 25.46 54.51 -34.35
C ALA A 282 25.08 55.96 -34.01
N THR A 283 24.19 56.14 -33.03
CA THR A 283 23.77 57.46 -32.53
C THR A 283 24.91 58.14 -31.78
N MET A 284 25.66 57.40 -30.95
CA MET A 284 26.86 57.90 -30.29
C MET A 284 27.93 58.35 -31.29
N PHE A 285 28.14 57.57 -32.35
CA PHE A 285 29.03 57.93 -33.45
C PHE A 285 28.60 59.26 -34.09
N GLU A 286 27.34 59.41 -34.50
CA GLU A 286 26.84 60.67 -35.07
C GLU A 286 27.03 61.84 -34.10
N LYS A 287 26.71 61.65 -32.81
CA LYS A 287 26.82 62.71 -31.80
C LYS A 287 28.26 63.14 -31.55
N HIS A 288 29.22 62.21 -31.57
CA HIS A 288 30.64 62.56 -31.43
C HIS A 288 31.09 63.50 -32.54
N PHE A 289 30.77 63.20 -33.79
CA PHE A 289 31.14 64.04 -34.92
C PHE A 289 30.35 65.36 -34.95
N GLU A 290 29.07 65.37 -34.56
CA GLU A 290 28.28 66.58 -34.45
C GLU A 290 28.83 67.55 -33.38
N VAL A 291 29.24 67.05 -32.21
CA VAL A 291 29.82 67.88 -31.13
C VAL A 291 31.18 68.46 -31.53
N ASN A 292 31.98 67.71 -32.28
CA ASN A 292 33.30 68.16 -32.76
C ASN A 292 33.22 69.07 -34.00
N GLN A 293 32.02 69.48 -34.43
CA GLN A 293 31.80 70.28 -35.65
C GLN A 293 32.31 69.59 -36.92
N CYS A 294 32.26 68.27 -36.93
CA CYS A 294 32.61 67.42 -38.06
C CYS A 294 31.40 66.57 -38.50
N GLY A 295 30.18 67.08 -38.31
CA GLY A 295 28.96 66.42 -38.73
C GLY A 295 28.68 66.59 -40.22
N LYS A 296 27.58 66.00 -40.70
CA LYS A 296 27.14 66.14 -42.11
C LYS A 296 26.98 67.61 -42.54
N ARG A 297 26.36 68.42 -41.69
CA ARG A 297 26.13 69.85 -41.98
C ARG A 297 27.45 70.57 -42.18
N ASP A 298 28.41 70.34 -41.28
CA ASP A 298 29.74 70.95 -41.36
C ASP A 298 30.48 70.50 -42.62
N TYR A 299 30.37 69.22 -42.99
CA TYR A 299 30.94 68.66 -44.22
C TYR A 299 30.38 69.30 -45.50
N ASP A 300 29.07 69.58 -45.52
CA ASP A 300 28.38 70.17 -46.66
C ASP A 300 28.68 71.68 -46.80
N TYR A 301 28.89 72.40 -45.68
CA TYR A 301 29.21 73.84 -45.69
C TYR A 301 30.72 74.16 -45.80
N ALA A 302 31.60 73.23 -45.46
CA ALA A 302 33.05 73.44 -45.49
C ALA A 302 33.58 73.69 -46.91
N ARG A 303 34.22 74.86 -47.11
CA ARG A 303 34.92 75.22 -48.37
C ARG A 303 36.28 74.55 -48.47
N ASP A 304 37.00 74.51 -47.36
CA ASP A 304 38.21 73.72 -47.17
C ASP A 304 37.94 72.74 -46.03
N ARG A 305 38.10 71.45 -46.30
CA ARG A 305 37.74 70.37 -45.36
C ARG A 305 38.90 69.94 -44.48
N GLY A 306 40.12 70.43 -44.74
CA GLY A 306 41.31 70.04 -44.00
C GLY A 306 41.53 68.53 -43.97
N GLU A 307 42.19 68.06 -42.92
CA GLU A 307 42.52 66.64 -42.70
C GLU A 307 41.55 65.92 -41.74
N GLU A 308 40.57 66.64 -41.19
CA GLU A 308 39.64 66.09 -40.20
C GLU A 308 38.60 65.16 -40.84
N LEU A 309 38.23 64.11 -40.10
CA LEU A 309 37.22 63.15 -40.52
C LEU A 309 35.81 63.66 -40.21
N TYR A 310 34.87 63.43 -41.12
CA TYR A 310 33.47 63.81 -40.94
C TYR A 310 32.59 62.58 -40.85
N GLY A 311 31.66 62.55 -39.91
CA GLY A 311 30.86 61.36 -39.62
C GLY A 311 29.39 61.66 -39.32
N TRP A 312 28.49 60.85 -39.85
CA TRP A 312 27.06 60.90 -39.52
C TRP A 312 26.38 59.55 -39.73
N ILE A 313 25.21 59.35 -39.12
CA ILE A 313 24.39 58.15 -39.37
C ILE A 313 23.68 58.27 -40.73
N ALA A 314 23.59 57.16 -41.47
CA ALA A 314 22.95 57.13 -42.79
C ALA A 314 21.43 57.33 -42.69
N LYS A 315 20.94 58.42 -43.26
CA LYS A 315 19.53 58.80 -43.28
C LYS A 315 18.95 58.70 -44.70
N ARG A 316 17.64 58.98 -44.81
CA ARG A 316 16.88 59.06 -46.07
C ARG A 316 17.63 59.78 -47.20
N GLU A 317 18.21 60.93 -46.90
CA GLU A 317 18.91 61.76 -47.89
C GLU A 317 20.14 61.05 -48.47
N ASP A 318 20.93 60.39 -47.62
CA ASP A 318 22.13 59.66 -48.05
C ASP A 318 21.73 58.43 -48.87
N TYR A 319 20.66 57.75 -48.48
CA TYR A 319 20.10 56.60 -49.17
C TYR A 319 19.65 56.92 -50.60
N TYR A 320 19.00 58.07 -50.82
CA TYR A 320 18.57 58.51 -52.16
C TYR A 320 19.61 59.33 -52.92
N SER A 321 20.77 59.61 -52.31
CA SER A 321 21.83 60.33 -53.00
C SER A 321 22.30 59.57 -54.26
N ARG A 322 22.59 60.30 -55.34
CA ARG A 322 23.14 59.74 -56.59
C ARG A 322 24.67 59.55 -56.50
N THR A 323 25.18 59.32 -55.29
CA THR A 323 26.60 59.14 -55.01
C THR A 323 26.91 57.65 -54.83
N VAL A 324 28.20 57.32 -54.83
CA VAL A 324 28.67 55.95 -54.55
C VAL A 324 28.19 55.48 -53.16
N VAL A 325 28.03 56.40 -52.20
CA VAL A 325 27.48 56.13 -50.87
C VAL A 325 26.01 55.70 -50.98
N GLY A 326 25.17 56.47 -51.68
CA GLY A 326 23.75 56.13 -51.85
C GLY A 326 23.55 54.81 -52.59
N ASP A 327 24.31 54.56 -53.66
CA ASP A 327 24.27 53.29 -54.40
C ASP A 327 24.62 52.10 -53.50
N HIS A 328 25.60 52.25 -52.60
CA HIS A 328 25.99 51.22 -51.65
C HIS A 328 24.92 50.97 -50.58
N LEU A 329 24.32 52.04 -50.05
CA LEU A 329 23.27 51.94 -49.02
C LEU A 329 22.04 51.20 -49.55
N ARG A 330 21.59 51.49 -50.78
CA ARG A 330 20.44 50.82 -51.41
C ARG A 330 20.68 49.35 -51.73
N LYS A 331 21.93 48.96 -52.00
CA LYS A 331 22.27 47.55 -52.28
C LYS A 331 22.23 46.66 -51.02
N GLN A 332 22.35 47.25 -49.83
CA GLN A 332 22.63 46.49 -48.61
C GLN A 332 21.81 46.95 -47.39
N GLY A 333 20.73 47.69 -47.59
CA GLY A 333 19.89 48.14 -46.48
C GLY A 333 18.59 48.74 -46.98
N ASP A 334 17.64 48.83 -46.05
CA ASP A 334 16.30 49.38 -46.29
C ASP A 334 16.09 50.60 -45.39
N LEU A 335 15.25 51.55 -45.84
CA LEU A 335 14.87 52.67 -44.98
C LEU A 335 13.80 52.25 -43.99
N VAL A 336 14.07 52.47 -42.69
CA VAL A 336 13.15 52.20 -41.59
C VAL A 336 13.01 53.40 -40.67
N THR A 337 11.89 53.49 -39.97
CA THR A 337 11.70 54.42 -38.86
C THR A 337 11.98 53.71 -37.53
N VAL A 338 12.53 54.45 -36.56
CA VAL A 338 12.78 53.95 -35.20
C VAL A 338 11.48 53.48 -34.56
N SER A 339 10.42 54.30 -34.62
CA SER A 339 9.09 53.94 -34.10
C SER A 339 8.50 52.70 -34.78
N GLY A 340 8.76 52.51 -36.08
CA GLY A 340 8.32 51.32 -36.81
C GLY A 340 9.03 50.06 -36.32
N LYS A 341 10.34 50.13 -36.06
CA LYS A 341 11.11 49.01 -35.49
C LYS A 341 10.71 48.70 -34.05
N GLU A 342 10.43 49.73 -33.25
CA GLU A 342 9.98 49.55 -31.87
C GLU A 342 8.61 48.85 -31.84
N ALA A 343 7.65 49.31 -32.66
CA ALA A 343 6.36 48.66 -32.79
C ALA A 343 6.45 47.22 -33.31
N GLU A 344 7.38 46.93 -34.24
CA GLU A 344 7.64 45.57 -34.70
C GLU A 344 8.11 44.66 -33.56
N GLN A 345 9.06 45.12 -32.75
CA GLN A 345 9.56 44.35 -31.61
C GLN A 345 8.49 44.17 -30.53
N GLN A 346 7.70 45.22 -30.23
CA GLN A 346 6.59 45.13 -29.30
C GLN A 346 5.54 44.12 -29.76
N ARG A 347 5.18 44.10 -31.05
CA ARG A 347 4.27 43.07 -31.61
C ARG A 347 4.82 41.67 -31.42
N ARG A 348 6.11 41.45 -31.73
CA ARG A 348 6.77 40.14 -31.53
C ARG A 348 6.77 39.72 -30.06
N ALA A 349 7.07 40.64 -29.15
CA ALA A 349 7.04 40.40 -27.71
C ALA A 349 5.62 40.08 -27.21
N PHE A 350 4.62 40.83 -27.67
CA PHE A 350 3.23 40.61 -27.32
C PHE A 350 2.72 39.24 -27.80
N THR A 351 3.03 38.85 -29.04
CA THR A 351 2.68 37.51 -29.55
C THR A 351 3.33 36.41 -28.71
N LEU A 352 4.59 36.57 -28.30
CA LEU A 352 5.26 35.60 -27.43
C LEU A 352 4.58 35.51 -26.07
N VAL A 353 4.28 36.65 -25.44
CA VAL A 353 3.61 36.70 -24.13
C VAL A 353 2.21 36.07 -24.22
N SER A 354 1.41 36.40 -25.23
CA SER A 354 0.08 35.82 -25.42
C SER A 354 0.13 34.30 -25.64
N ASN A 355 1.09 33.79 -26.40
CA ASN A 355 1.26 32.34 -26.56
C ASN A 355 1.63 31.64 -25.24
N LEU A 356 2.49 32.28 -24.43
CA LEU A 356 2.87 31.78 -23.11
C LEU A 356 1.69 31.81 -22.14
N GLU A 357 0.89 32.87 -22.18
CA GLU A 357 -0.33 33.04 -21.37
C GLU A 357 -1.35 31.94 -21.69
N ASN A 358 -1.66 31.71 -22.97
CA ASN A 358 -2.53 30.61 -23.39
C ASN A 358 -2.01 29.24 -22.94
N THR A 359 -0.68 29.04 -22.97
CA THR A 359 -0.05 27.80 -22.50
C THR A 359 -0.16 27.65 -20.99
N LEU A 360 -0.01 28.75 -20.24
CA LEU A 360 -0.15 28.79 -18.79
C LEU A 360 -1.59 28.46 -18.40
N GLU A 361 -2.57 29.11 -19.03
CA GLU A 361 -3.99 28.89 -18.78
C GLU A 361 -4.39 27.44 -19.05
N THR A 362 -4.01 26.89 -20.22
CA THR A 362 -4.26 25.48 -20.55
C THR A 362 -3.65 24.52 -19.53
N LYS A 363 -2.44 24.83 -19.02
CA LYS A 363 -1.81 24.01 -17.98
C LYS A 363 -2.51 24.16 -16.64
N SER A 364 -2.96 25.36 -16.29
CA SER A 364 -3.71 25.64 -15.06
C SER A 364 -5.01 24.85 -15.02
N THR A 365 -5.81 24.91 -16.09
CA THR A 365 -7.08 24.18 -16.17
C THR A 365 -6.87 22.66 -16.10
N ASN A 366 -5.83 22.14 -16.76
CA ASN A 366 -5.51 20.72 -16.70
C ASN A 366 -5.08 20.28 -15.28
N LEU A 367 -4.38 21.14 -14.53
CA LEU A 367 -4.00 20.85 -13.15
C LEU A 367 -5.23 20.80 -12.24
N GLU A 368 -6.15 21.76 -12.38
CA GLU A 368 -7.42 21.79 -11.64
C GLU A 368 -8.27 20.52 -11.92
N GLU A 369 -8.33 20.08 -13.17
CA GLU A 369 -9.05 18.86 -13.55
C GLU A 369 -8.43 17.61 -12.90
N ILE A 370 -7.10 17.49 -12.90
CA ILE A 370 -6.40 16.38 -12.24
C ILE A 370 -6.62 16.41 -10.73
N GLU A 371 -6.60 17.60 -10.12
CA GLU A 371 -6.84 17.76 -8.70
C GLU A 371 -8.28 17.35 -8.32
N SER A 372 -9.28 17.72 -9.12
CA SER A 372 -10.68 17.30 -8.92
C SER A 372 -10.81 15.78 -9.01
N LYS A 373 -10.27 15.16 -10.07
CA LYS A 373 -10.30 13.69 -10.25
C LYS A 373 -9.59 12.96 -9.12
N TYR A 374 -8.47 13.50 -8.65
CA TYR A 374 -7.74 12.94 -7.51
C TYR A 374 -8.59 12.99 -6.24
N LYS A 375 -9.21 14.14 -5.93
CA LYS A 375 -10.11 14.30 -4.78
C LYS A 375 -11.27 13.31 -4.84
N GLU A 376 -11.95 13.22 -5.99
CA GLU A 376 -13.04 12.27 -6.22
C GLU A 376 -12.59 10.83 -5.96
N THR A 377 -11.49 10.40 -6.60
CA THR A 377 -10.94 9.05 -6.45
C THR A 377 -10.54 8.76 -5.00
N SER A 378 -9.93 9.73 -4.32
CA SER A 378 -9.54 9.59 -2.92
C SER A 378 -10.77 9.40 -2.00
N THR A 379 -11.85 10.15 -2.24
CA THR A 379 -13.09 10.00 -1.46
C THR A 379 -13.77 8.65 -1.72
N GLU A 380 -13.74 8.17 -2.97
CA GLU A 380 -14.27 6.85 -3.34
C GLU A 380 -13.51 5.73 -2.63
N LEU A 381 -12.17 5.81 -2.68
CA LEU A 381 -11.31 4.85 -2.00
C LEU A 381 -11.56 4.85 -0.49
N GLN A 382 -11.66 6.03 0.14
CA GLN A 382 -11.95 6.15 1.56
C GLN A 382 -13.31 5.55 1.93
N ARG A 383 -14.34 5.75 1.09
CA ARG A 383 -15.65 5.12 1.29
C ARG A 383 -15.55 3.60 1.24
N SER A 384 -14.91 3.06 0.20
CA SER A 384 -14.72 1.61 0.06
C SER A 384 -13.93 1.01 1.23
N MET A 385 -12.88 1.70 1.70
CA MET A 385 -12.13 1.27 2.88
C MET A 385 -13.02 1.20 4.13
N LYS A 386 -13.83 2.24 4.36
CA LYS A 386 -14.77 2.28 5.49
C LYS A 386 -15.78 1.12 5.44
N GLU A 387 -16.35 0.85 4.27
CA GLU A 387 -17.29 -0.27 4.07
C GLU A 387 -16.62 -1.62 4.37
N LYS A 388 -15.34 -1.79 3.97
CA LYS A 388 -14.59 -3.01 4.30
C LYS A 388 -14.35 -3.16 5.79
N ASP A 389 -13.97 -2.09 6.47
CA ASP A 389 -13.76 -2.10 7.92
C ASP A 389 -15.06 -2.40 8.68
N GLU A 390 -16.18 -1.83 8.25
CA GLU A 390 -17.51 -2.13 8.80
C GLU A 390 -17.88 -3.61 8.63
N MET A 391 -17.64 -4.19 7.44
CA MET A 391 -17.86 -5.62 7.21
C MET A 391 -16.99 -6.51 8.09
N ILE A 392 -15.70 -6.16 8.24
CA ILE A 392 -14.77 -6.90 9.08
C ILE A 392 -15.21 -6.84 10.54
N ASN A 393 -15.59 -5.65 11.03
CA ASN A 393 -16.06 -5.46 12.39
C ASN A 393 -17.34 -6.26 12.66
N ALA A 394 -18.33 -6.21 11.76
CA ALA A 394 -19.56 -6.99 11.89
C ALA A 394 -19.29 -8.50 11.90
N HIS A 395 -18.35 -8.98 11.07
CA HIS A 395 -17.93 -10.38 11.09
C HIS A 395 -17.27 -10.76 12.43
N ASN A 396 -16.35 -9.94 12.91
CA ASN A 396 -15.64 -10.15 14.17
C ASN A 396 -16.59 -10.16 15.37
N GLU A 397 -17.55 -9.24 15.43
CA GLU A 397 -18.60 -9.20 16.45
C GLU A 397 -19.43 -10.48 16.45
N LYS A 398 -19.85 -10.94 15.26
CA LYS A 398 -20.61 -12.19 15.13
C LYS A 398 -19.80 -13.40 15.58
N MET A 399 -18.52 -13.48 15.20
CA MET A 399 -17.60 -14.53 15.65
C MET A 399 -17.43 -14.52 17.17
N SER A 400 -17.24 -13.35 17.77
CA SER A 400 -17.13 -13.18 19.22
C SER A 400 -18.42 -13.60 19.95
N SER A 401 -19.60 -13.20 19.45
CA SER A 401 -20.89 -13.61 20.00
C SER A 401 -21.08 -15.13 19.94
N MET A 402 -20.74 -15.77 18.82
CA MET A 402 -20.82 -17.23 18.69
C MET A 402 -19.87 -17.94 19.65
N GLN A 403 -18.63 -17.46 19.78
CA GLN A 403 -17.66 -18.01 20.73
C GLN A 403 -18.13 -17.85 22.18
N GLN A 404 -18.71 -16.70 22.53
CA GLN A 404 -19.23 -16.46 23.86
C GLN A 404 -20.38 -17.42 24.18
N LYS A 405 -21.36 -17.57 23.27
CA LYS A 405 -22.45 -18.54 23.44
C LYS A 405 -21.95 -19.98 23.62
N ALA A 406 -20.92 -20.38 22.87
CA ALA A 406 -20.32 -21.70 23.01
C ALA A 406 -19.65 -21.88 24.39
N ARG A 407 -18.93 -20.85 24.87
CA ARG A 407 -18.33 -20.85 26.22
C ARG A 407 -19.37 -20.93 27.31
N ASP A 408 -20.45 -20.15 27.20
CA ASP A 408 -21.54 -20.13 28.18
C ASP A 408 -22.26 -21.49 28.24
N TYR A 409 -22.51 -22.09 27.07
CA TYR A 409 -23.07 -23.44 26.99
C TYR A 409 -22.18 -24.49 27.66
N LEU A 410 -20.88 -24.49 27.34
CA LEU A 410 -19.93 -25.42 27.95
C LEU A 410 -19.80 -25.20 29.46
N ALA A 411 -19.85 -23.95 29.94
CA ALA A 411 -19.86 -23.64 31.35
C ALA A 411 -21.11 -24.19 32.06
N SER A 412 -22.29 -24.09 31.43
CA SER A 412 -23.53 -24.68 31.94
C SER A 412 -23.43 -26.20 32.05
N VAL A 413 -22.99 -26.87 30.99
CA VAL A 413 -22.80 -28.33 30.97
C VAL A 413 -21.81 -28.78 32.04
N LYS A 414 -20.69 -28.05 32.20
CA LYS A 414 -19.70 -28.34 33.25
C LYS A 414 -20.32 -28.25 34.65
N ASN A 415 -21.10 -27.21 34.90
CA ASN A 415 -21.78 -27.01 36.19
C ASN A 415 -22.82 -28.11 36.48
N GLU A 416 -23.58 -28.53 35.47
CA GLU A 416 -24.51 -29.67 35.60
C GLU A 416 -23.78 -30.98 35.91
N HIS A 417 -22.67 -31.25 35.21
CA HIS A 417 -21.83 -32.42 35.50
C HIS A 417 -21.26 -32.37 36.92
N GLU A 418 -20.82 -31.22 37.40
CA GLU A 418 -20.31 -31.05 38.76
C GLU A 418 -21.40 -31.34 39.81
N LYS A 419 -22.62 -30.84 39.61
CA LYS A 419 -23.76 -31.14 40.49
C LYS A 419 -24.11 -32.62 40.47
N ALA A 420 -24.13 -33.25 39.30
CA ALA A 420 -24.40 -34.69 39.17
C ALA A 420 -23.31 -35.51 39.87
N ALA A 421 -22.03 -35.12 39.72
CA ALA A 421 -20.92 -35.76 40.41
C ALA A 421 -21.04 -35.65 41.93
N GLN A 422 -21.37 -34.46 42.45
CA GLN A 422 -21.62 -34.25 43.89
C GLN A 422 -22.78 -35.13 44.40
N HIS A 423 -23.86 -35.25 43.63
CA HIS A 423 -24.99 -36.11 43.99
C HIS A 423 -24.60 -37.59 44.04
N LEU A 424 -23.88 -38.10 43.03
CA LEU A 424 -23.40 -39.48 43.00
C LEU A 424 -22.42 -39.76 44.14
N GLU A 425 -21.57 -38.79 44.48
CA GLU A 425 -20.66 -38.90 45.60
C GLU A 425 -21.38 -38.95 46.96
N ALA A 426 -22.46 -38.18 47.12
CA ALA A 426 -23.30 -38.26 48.30
C ALA A 426 -23.99 -39.64 48.42
N GLN A 427 -24.54 -40.17 47.33
CA GLN A 427 -25.14 -41.51 47.31
C GLN A 427 -24.11 -42.60 47.62
N ARG A 428 -22.89 -42.50 47.07
CA ARG A 428 -21.80 -43.43 47.36
C ARG A 428 -21.53 -43.51 48.86
N LYS A 429 -21.39 -42.36 49.53
CA LYS A 429 -21.15 -42.30 50.97
C LYS A 429 -22.30 -42.90 51.79
N GLU A 430 -23.55 -42.65 51.40
CA GLU A 430 -24.72 -43.26 52.05
C GLU A 430 -24.70 -44.80 51.94
N PHE A 431 -24.38 -45.34 50.76
CA PHE A 431 -24.26 -46.78 50.57
C PHE A 431 -23.08 -47.37 51.36
N GLU A 432 -21.94 -46.70 51.38
CA GLU A 432 -20.78 -47.11 52.19
C GLU A 432 -21.10 -47.13 53.69
N GLU A 433 -21.91 -46.19 54.20
CA GLU A 433 -22.40 -46.19 55.58
C GLU A 433 -23.36 -47.34 55.85
N ARG A 434 -24.28 -47.60 54.91
CA ARG A 434 -25.26 -48.69 55.01
C ARG A 434 -24.59 -50.06 54.96
N GLU A 435 -23.59 -50.23 54.10
CA GLU A 435 -22.77 -51.44 54.03
C GLU A 435 -22.06 -51.70 55.36
N ARG A 436 -21.36 -50.68 55.91
CA ARG A 436 -20.74 -50.76 57.24
C ARG A 436 -21.71 -51.14 58.35
N TYR A 437 -22.93 -50.60 58.31
CA TYR A 437 -23.97 -50.94 59.27
C TYR A 437 -24.44 -52.39 59.14
N LEU A 438 -24.69 -52.85 57.91
CA LEU A 438 -25.11 -54.22 57.63
C LEU A 438 -24.04 -55.23 58.06
N ASP A 439 -22.77 -54.97 57.79
CA ASP A 439 -21.66 -55.80 58.25
C ASP A 439 -21.64 -55.93 59.78
N LYS A 440 -21.86 -54.81 60.49
CA LYS A 440 -21.98 -54.81 61.95
C LYS A 440 -23.16 -55.68 62.40
N CYS A 441 -24.34 -55.52 61.82
CA CYS A 441 -25.51 -56.34 62.13
C CYS A 441 -25.28 -57.83 61.82
N GLN A 442 -24.62 -58.17 60.71
CA GLN A 442 -24.30 -59.54 60.36
C GLN A 442 -23.34 -60.17 61.38
N SER A 443 -22.33 -59.42 61.84
CA SER A 443 -21.40 -59.91 62.86
C SER A 443 -22.11 -60.20 64.20
N LEU A 444 -23.03 -59.32 64.61
CA LEU A 444 -23.86 -59.49 65.80
C LEU A 444 -24.79 -60.71 65.65
N ASN A 445 -25.50 -60.82 64.53
CA ASN A 445 -26.37 -61.97 64.26
C ASN A 445 -25.60 -63.30 64.22
N LYS A 446 -24.41 -63.34 63.62
CA LYS A 446 -23.52 -64.52 63.67
C LYS A 446 -23.18 -64.89 65.12
N THR A 447 -22.91 -63.91 65.96
CA THR A 447 -22.60 -64.10 67.38
C THR A 447 -23.81 -64.61 68.17
N GLU A 448 -24.97 -64.00 68.02
CA GLU A 448 -26.21 -64.42 68.67
C GLU A 448 -26.67 -65.81 68.22
N ARG A 449 -26.55 -66.12 66.91
CA ARG A 449 -26.88 -67.46 66.40
C ARG A 449 -26.00 -68.54 67.03
N ARG A 450 -24.71 -68.29 67.27
CA ARG A 450 -23.82 -69.21 68.00
C ARG A 450 -24.27 -69.37 69.46
N LYS A 451 -24.64 -68.28 70.15
CA LYS A 451 -25.15 -68.34 71.53
C LYS A 451 -26.43 -69.17 71.64
N LEU A 452 -27.39 -68.97 70.73
CA LEU A 452 -28.63 -69.73 70.67
C LEU A 452 -28.39 -71.21 70.36
N GLN A 453 -27.48 -71.53 69.44
CA GLN A 453 -27.07 -72.92 69.17
C GLN A 453 -26.50 -73.59 70.41
N TRP A 454 -25.61 -72.89 71.13
CA TRP A 454 -25.06 -73.37 72.39
C TRP A 454 -26.14 -73.62 73.45
N GLN A 455 -27.07 -72.68 73.63
CA GLN A 455 -28.19 -72.86 74.55
C GLN A 455 -29.10 -74.01 74.15
N LYS A 456 -29.43 -74.15 72.87
CA LYS A 456 -30.24 -75.26 72.35
C LYS A 456 -29.59 -76.61 72.64
N GLN A 457 -28.28 -76.73 72.41
CA GLN A 457 -27.53 -77.95 72.71
C GLN A 457 -27.54 -78.25 74.21
N LYS A 458 -27.32 -77.24 75.06
CA LYS A 458 -27.40 -77.41 76.52
C LYS A 458 -28.79 -77.87 76.98
N ASN A 459 -29.85 -77.26 76.45
CA ASN A 459 -31.23 -77.66 76.79
C ASN A 459 -31.53 -79.08 76.30
N LEU A 460 -31.08 -79.45 75.10
CA LEU A 460 -31.23 -80.82 74.58
C LEU A 460 -30.57 -81.84 75.52
N MET A 461 -29.32 -81.60 75.92
CA MET A 461 -28.60 -82.45 76.88
C MET A 461 -29.35 -82.55 78.22
N ALA A 462 -29.92 -81.44 78.72
CA ALA A 462 -30.69 -81.44 79.95
C ALA A 462 -32.01 -82.23 79.83
N THR A 463 -32.73 -82.12 78.70
CA THR A 463 -33.94 -82.91 78.43
C THR A 463 -33.62 -84.39 78.28
N GLU A 464 -32.54 -84.74 77.60
CA GLU A 464 -32.08 -86.13 77.49
C GLU A 464 -31.76 -86.72 78.87
N GLU A 465 -31.10 -85.95 79.74
CA GLU A 465 -30.80 -86.39 81.10
C GLU A 465 -32.06 -86.52 81.97
N GLN A 466 -33.02 -85.60 81.83
CA GLN A 466 -34.33 -85.71 82.49
C GLN A 466 -35.08 -86.96 82.04
N ASN A 467 -35.12 -87.24 80.73
CA ASN A 467 -35.77 -88.44 80.20
C ASN A 467 -35.14 -89.73 80.75
N LYS A 468 -33.81 -89.81 80.86
CA LYS A 468 -33.14 -90.96 81.49
C LYS A 468 -33.54 -91.10 82.95
N ALA A 469 -33.60 -90.00 83.70
CA ALA A 469 -34.03 -90.01 85.09
C ALA A 469 -35.50 -90.48 85.22
N ASP A 470 -36.38 -90.02 84.32
CA ASP A 470 -37.78 -90.41 84.27
C ASP A 470 -37.96 -91.89 83.87
N GLU A 471 -37.14 -92.40 82.95
CA GLU A 471 -37.08 -93.82 82.57
C GLU A 471 -36.66 -94.69 83.77
N GLU A 472 -35.61 -94.29 84.49
CA GLU A 472 -35.15 -94.96 85.72
C GLU A 472 -36.22 -94.93 86.81
N MET A 473 -36.89 -93.79 87.03
CA MET A 473 -38.01 -93.67 87.96
C MET A 473 -39.14 -94.62 87.57
N THR A 474 -39.50 -94.67 86.29
CA THR A 474 -40.54 -95.58 85.78
C THR A 474 -40.16 -97.05 85.99
N ARG A 475 -38.89 -97.39 85.79
CA ARG A 475 -38.36 -98.73 86.05
C ARG A 475 -38.48 -99.07 87.53
N LEU A 476 -38.08 -98.16 88.41
CA LEU A 476 -38.18 -98.31 89.86
C LEU A 476 -39.65 -98.46 90.31
N ALA A 477 -40.55 -97.65 89.77
CA ALA A 477 -41.99 -97.72 90.06
C ALA A 477 -42.59 -99.06 89.61
N LYS A 478 -42.22 -99.56 88.43
CA LYS A 478 -42.61 -100.90 87.95
C LYS A 478 -42.08 -101.99 88.87
N GLN A 479 -40.85 -101.86 89.36
CA GLN A 479 -40.26 -102.82 90.30
C GLN A 479 -41.02 -102.83 91.63
N GLN A 480 -41.26 -101.67 92.24
CA GLN A 480 -42.05 -101.57 93.47
C GLN A 480 -43.46 -102.13 93.29
N GLN A 481 -44.08 -101.91 92.13
CA GLN A 481 -45.41 -102.46 91.84
C GLN A 481 -45.37 -104.00 91.77
N ARG A 482 -44.35 -104.61 91.14
CA ARG A 482 -44.18 -106.07 91.14
C ARG A 482 -43.97 -106.62 92.54
N GLU A 483 -43.10 -106.00 93.33
CA GLU A 483 -42.86 -106.41 94.72
C GLU A 483 -44.14 -106.32 95.56
N LYS A 484 -44.92 -105.25 95.38
CA LYS A 484 -46.23 -105.07 96.03
C LYS A 484 -47.25 -106.13 95.59
N ASP A 485 -47.30 -106.47 94.30
CA ASP A 485 -48.21 -107.50 93.78
C ASP A 485 -47.80 -108.91 94.25
N GLU A 486 -46.49 -109.19 94.33
CA GLU A 486 -45.97 -110.42 94.95
C GLU A 486 -46.35 -110.50 96.43
N LEU A 487 -46.20 -109.40 97.17
CA LEU A 487 -46.61 -109.33 98.57
C LEU A 487 -48.13 -109.53 98.69
N ARG A 488 -48.94 -108.95 97.81
CA ARG A 488 -50.40 -109.17 97.77
C ARG A 488 -50.75 -110.63 97.51
N GLU A 489 -50.06 -111.30 96.59
CA GLU A 489 -50.27 -112.74 96.36
C GLU A 489 -49.81 -113.60 97.53
N ARG A 490 -48.73 -113.22 98.22
CA ARG A 490 -48.32 -113.88 99.49
C ARG A 490 -49.39 -113.71 100.57
N VAL A 491 -49.94 -112.50 100.73
CA VAL A 491 -51.05 -112.23 101.66
C VAL A 491 -52.25 -113.10 101.30
N LYS A 492 -52.65 -113.15 100.02
CA LYS A 492 -53.77 -113.96 99.55
C LYS A 492 -53.57 -115.47 99.78
N LYS A 493 -52.34 -115.98 99.62
CA LYS A 493 -51.99 -117.37 99.97
C LYS A 493 -52.06 -117.63 101.47
N LEU A 494 -51.65 -116.67 102.30
CA LEU A 494 -51.75 -116.78 103.75
C LEU A 494 -53.21 -116.70 104.20
N GLU A 495 -54.02 -115.82 103.62
CA GLU A 495 -55.48 -115.76 103.80
C GLU A 495 -56.12 -117.10 103.46
N LYS A 496 -55.82 -117.67 102.29
CA LYS A 496 -56.35 -118.99 101.90
C LYS A 496 -55.92 -120.11 102.84
N LYS A 497 -54.66 -120.10 103.31
CA LYS A 497 -54.20 -121.08 104.31
C LYS A 497 -54.97 -120.95 105.61
N LEU A 498 -55.24 -119.72 106.04
CA LEU A 498 -56.03 -119.44 107.24
C LEU A 498 -57.47 -119.93 107.06
N ASP A 499 -58.10 -119.65 105.91
CA ASP A 499 -59.44 -120.13 105.57
C ASP A 499 -59.50 -121.67 105.52
N ASP A 500 -58.47 -122.33 104.96
CA ASP A 500 -58.35 -123.79 104.94
C ASP A 500 -58.13 -124.39 106.35
N GLU A 501 -57.44 -123.66 107.24
CA GLU A 501 -57.23 -124.05 108.64
C GLU A 501 -58.53 -123.93 109.45
N LEU A 502 -59.28 -122.83 109.27
CA LEU A 502 -60.59 -122.62 109.85
C LEU A 502 -61.61 -123.66 109.34
N ALA A 503 -61.56 -124.00 108.05
CA ALA A 503 -62.40 -125.05 107.46
C ALA A 503 -62.08 -126.44 108.06
N ARG A 504 -60.80 -126.74 108.32
CA ARG A 504 -60.39 -127.98 109.01
C ARG A 504 -60.83 -128.02 110.47
N GLU A 505 -60.76 -126.91 111.21
CA GLU A 505 -61.28 -126.83 112.58
C GLU A 505 -62.79 -127.13 112.62
N LEU A 506 -63.58 -126.53 111.71
CA LEU A 506 -65.01 -126.79 111.62
C LEU A 506 -65.34 -128.25 111.24
N GLU A 507 -64.52 -128.91 110.44
CA GLU A 507 -64.67 -130.33 110.07
C GLU A 507 -64.35 -131.27 111.25
N ILE A 508 -63.35 -130.93 112.08
CA ILE A 508 -63.00 -131.67 113.30
C ILE A 508 -64.08 -131.53 114.39
N GLU A 509 -64.73 -130.36 114.48
CA GLU A 509 -65.85 -130.12 115.40
C GLU A 509 -67.08 -130.98 115.04
N ARG A 510 -67.34 -131.20 113.74
CA ARG A 510 -68.49 -132.00 113.25
C ARG A 510 -68.38 -133.50 113.53
N MET A 511 -67.17 -134.04 113.67
CA MET A 511 -66.94 -135.48 113.92
C MET A 511 -66.97 -135.86 115.42
N ARG A 512 -67.28 -134.92 116.33
CA ARG A 512 -67.21 -135.12 117.80
C ARG A 512 -68.54 -135.26 118.54
N VAL A 513 -69.71 -135.14 117.89
CA VAL A 513 -71.01 -135.25 118.59
C VAL A 513 -71.91 -136.28 117.92
N GLY A 514 -71.93 -137.49 118.50
CA GLY A 514 -72.89 -138.55 118.22
C GLY A 514 -73.91 -138.74 119.35
N CYS A 515 -74.77 -139.73 119.16
CA CYS A 515 -75.40 -140.58 120.19
C CYS A 515 -76.06 -139.91 121.40
N ARG A 516 -77.38 -139.72 121.34
CA ARG A 516 -78.37 -140.30 122.27
C ARG A 516 -79.77 -140.23 121.68
#